data_AF-A0A959BAL7-F1
#
_entry.id   AF-A0A959BAL7-F1
#
_cell.length_a   1.000
_cell.length_b   1.000
_cell.length_c   1.000
_cell.angle_alpha   90.00
_cell.angle_beta   90.00
_cell.angle_gamma   90.00
#
_symmetry.space_group_name_H-M   'P 1'
#
loop_
_entity.id
_entity.type
_entity.pdbx_description
1 polymer ?
#
loop_
_entity_poly.entity_id
_entity_poly.type
_entity_poly.pdbx_seq_one_letter_code
_entity_poly.pdbx_strand_id
1 'polypeptide(L)'
;MKEAPSPDTFHIASYRFNRKSLRQLENNLWVKNLWPLVYILSDENRKEAYVGESTNALNRLRNHLQNPQKSKLSNLHLITSDK
;
A
#
# COMPACT_ATOMS: atom_id res chain seq x y z
N MET A 1 37.15 4.05 8.87
CA MET A 1 36.14 3.03 9.27
C MET A 1 34.95 3.21 8.36
N LYS A 2 34.51 2.18 7.62
CA LYS A 2 33.26 2.24 6.85
C LYS A 2 32.12 1.90 7.82
N GLU A 3 31.15 2.79 7.98
CA GLU A 3 29.91 2.45 8.70
C GLU A 3 29.26 1.24 8.02
N ALA A 4 28.84 0.26 8.80
CA ALA A 4 28.01 -0.82 8.29
C ALA A 4 26.68 -0.22 7.80
N PRO A 5 26.14 -0.66 6.65
CA PRO A 5 24.84 -0.18 6.21
C PRO A 5 23.81 -0.48 7.31
N SER A 6 23.07 0.55 7.75
CA SER A 6 21.94 0.35 8.67
C SER A 6 21.00 -0.69 8.07
N PRO A 7 20.44 -1.62 8.86
CA PRO A 7 19.49 -2.59 8.34
C PRO A 7 18.35 -1.85 7.65
N ASP A 8 18.00 -2.29 6.45
CA ASP A 8 16.88 -1.73 5.70
C ASP A 8 15.63 -1.90 6.56
N THR A 9 15.05 -0.78 6.97
CA THR A 9 13.90 -0.77 7.86
C THR A 9 12.65 -0.72 6.99
N PHE A 10 11.87 -1.80 7.05
CA PHE A 10 10.57 -1.86 6.40
C PHE A 10 9.48 -1.46 7.37
N HIS A 11 8.52 -0.66 6.89
CA HIS A 11 7.35 -0.22 7.64
C HIS A 11 6.08 -0.76 7.01
N ILE A 12 5.18 -1.30 7.83
CA ILE A 12 3.85 -1.75 7.39
C ILE A 12 2.79 -0.85 8.00
N ALA A 13 2.11 -0.09 7.15
CA ALA A 13 0.99 0.77 7.56
C ALA A 13 -0.34 0.16 7.08
N SER A 14 -1.28 -0.02 8.00
CA SER A 14 -2.56 -0.68 7.73
C SER A 14 -3.73 0.29 7.74
N TYR A 15 -4.63 0.14 6.77
CA TYR A 15 -5.79 0.99 6.54
C TYR A 15 -7.00 0.14 6.13
N ARG A 16 -8.19 0.73 6.21
CA ARG A 16 -9.35 0.17 5.51
C ARG A 16 -9.22 0.43 4.01
N PHE A 17 -9.54 -0.56 3.19
CA PHE A 17 -9.56 -0.39 1.74
C PHE A 17 -10.84 0.30 1.29
N ASN A 18 -10.89 1.64 1.42
CA ASN A 18 -12.03 2.45 1.01
C ASN A 18 -11.59 3.86 0.59
N ARG A 19 -12.52 4.61 -0.02
CA ARG A 19 -12.28 5.98 -0.51
C ARG A 19 -11.85 6.96 0.59
N LYS A 20 -12.32 6.79 1.84
CA LYS A 20 -11.97 7.68 2.95
C LYS A 20 -10.51 7.53 3.33
N SER A 21 -10.02 6.30 3.46
CA SER A 21 -8.63 6.02 3.78
C SER A 21 -7.68 6.39 2.63
N LEU A 22 -8.08 6.20 1.37
CA LEU A 22 -7.25 6.64 0.24
C LEU A 22 -7.02 8.16 0.21
N ARG A 23 -7.98 8.97 0.65
CA ARG A 23 -7.77 10.43 0.79
C ARG A 23 -6.71 10.77 1.83
N GLN A 24 -6.55 9.97 2.88
CA GLN A 24 -5.50 10.18 3.88
C GLN A 24 -4.11 9.89 3.31
N LEU A 25 -4.02 8.99 2.33
CA LEU A 25 -2.76 8.64 1.66
C LEU A 25 -2.25 9.71 0.69
N GLU A 26 -3.07 10.69 0.30
CA GLU A 26 -2.64 11.80 -0.57
C GLU A 26 -1.48 12.61 0.03
N ASN A 27 -1.37 12.62 1.36
CA ASN A 27 -0.29 13.29 2.09
C ASN A 27 0.82 12.34 2.58
N ASN A 28 0.74 11.04 2.27
CA ASN A 28 1.78 10.09 2.64
C ASN A 28 3.02 10.29 1.73
N LEU A 29 4.21 10.42 2.33
CA LEU A 29 5.45 10.77 1.63
C LEU A 29 5.79 9.77 0.51
N TRP A 30 5.79 8.47 0.79
CA TRP A 30 6.12 7.42 -0.19
C TRP A 30 5.12 7.40 -1.35
N VAL A 31 3.83 7.52 -1.03
CA VAL A 31 2.75 7.56 -2.04
C VAL A 31 2.82 8.81 -2.90
N LYS A 32 3.07 9.99 -2.30
CA LYS A 32 3.13 11.28 -2.99
C LYS A 32 4.36 11.40 -3.88
N ASN A 33 5.50 10.87 -3.44
CA ASN A 33 6.77 10.94 -4.15
C ASN A 33 6.92 9.84 -5.22
N LEU A 34 5.86 9.08 -5.49
CA LEU A 34 5.84 7.99 -6.47
C LEU A 34 6.91 6.92 -6.23
N TRP A 35 7.23 6.65 -4.96
CA TRP A 35 8.19 5.61 -4.63
C TRP A 35 7.65 4.23 -5.00
N PRO A 36 8.49 3.34 -5.56
CA PRO A 36 8.13 1.94 -5.69
C PRO A 36 7.79 1.37 -4.30
N LEU A 37 6.56 0.86 -4.15
CA LEU A 37 6.13 0.21 -2.92
C LEU A 37 5.29 -1.03 -3.23
N VAL A 38 5.20 -1.90 -2.24
CA VAL A 38 4.32 -3.09 -2.26
C VAL A 38 3.09 -2.80 -1.40
N TYR A 39 1.94 -3.28 -1.84
CA TYR A 39 0.71 -3.23 -1.06
C TYR A 39 -0.03 -4.56 -1.10
N ILE A 40 -0.73 -4.85 -0.01
CA ILE A 40 -1.61 -6.01 0.12
C ILE A 40 -3.03 -5.51 0.31
N LEU A 41 -3.95 -5.96 -0.55
CA LEU A 41 -5.38 -5.86 -0.33
C LEU A 41 -5.86 -7.20 0.23
N SER A 42 -6.63 -7.21 1.32
CA SER A 42 -7.12 -8.47 1.91
C SER A 42 -8.55 -8.34 2.42
N ASP A 43 -9.21 -9.49 2.52
CA ASP A 43 -10.46 -9.64 3.26
C ASP A 43 -10.50 -10.99 3.96
N GLU A 44 -10.65 -10.95 5.28
CA GLU A 44 -10.59 -12.14 6.13
C GLU A 44 -11.82 -13.03 5.99
N ASN A 45 -13.01 -12.44 5.80
CA ASN A 45 -14.25 -13.19 5.63
C ASN A 45 -14.22 -14.00 4.33
N ARG A 46 -13.67 -13.39 3.28
CA ARG A 46 -13.50 -14.02 1.97
C ARG A 46 -12.28 -14.94 1.91
N LYS A 47 -11.36 -14.83 2.88
CA LYS A 47 -10.04 -15.49 2.87
C LYS A 47 -9.27 -15.23 1.58
N GLU A 48 -9.40 -14.01 1.05
CA GLU A 48 -8.80 -13.58 -0.21
C GLU A 48 -7.77 -12.48 0.06
N ALA A 49 -6.65 -12.54 -0.67
CA ALA A 49 -5.64 -11.49 -0.68
C ALA A 49 -5.14 -11.22 -2.10
N TYR A 50 -4.69 -9.99 -2.33
CA TYR A 50 -4.05 -9.55 -3.56
C TYR A 50 -2.82 -8.73 -3.22
N VAL A 51 -1.67 -9.12 -3.77
CA VAL A 51 -0.42 -8.38 -3.65
C VAL A 51 -0.19 -7.62 -4.95
N GLY A 52 0.21 -6.36 -4.84
CA GLY A 52 0.60 -5.56 -5.98
C GLY A 52 1.76 -4.64 -5.64
N GLU A 53 2.52 -4.27 -6.65
CA GLU A 53 3.55 -3.23 -6.57
C GLU A 53 3.18 -2.08 -7.51
N SER A 54 3.59 -0.86 -7.15
CA SER A 54 3.46 0.30 -8.04
C SER A 54 4.30 1.46 -7.55
N THR A 55 4.81 2.26 -8.47
CA THR A 55 5.29 3.62 -8.20
C THR A 55 4.13 4.61 -8.07
N ASN A 56 2.96 4.32 -8.66
CA ASN A 56 1.76 5.15 -8.51
C ASN A 56 0.67 4.42 -7.71
N ALA A 57 1.01 4.11 -6.46
CA ALA A 57 0.16 3.33 -5.57
C ALA A 57 -1.24 3.95 -5.42
N LEU A 58 -1.36 5.27 -5.28
CA LEU A 58 -2.65 5.92 -5.09
C LEU A 58 -3.60 5.74 -6.28
N ASN A 59 -3.13 5.96 -7.51
CA ASN A 59 -3.97 5.73 -8.68
C ASN A 59 -4.29 4.24 -8.87
N ARG A 60 -3.32 3.36 -8.59
CA ARG A 60 -3.56 1.91 -8.67
C ARG A 60 -4.63 1.45 -7.68
N LEU A 61 -4.61 1.95 -6.45
CA LEU A 61 -5.61 1.68 -5.42
C LEU A 61 -6.99 2.26 -5.78
N ARG A 62 -7.04 3.47 -6.37
CA ARG A 62 -8.30 4.05 -6.90
C ARG A 62 -8.90 3.18 -7.99
N ASN A 63 -8.09 2.66 -8.90
CA ASN A 63 -8.54 1.74 -9.95
C ASN A 63 -9.06 0.42 -9.36
N HIS A 64 -8.43 -0.09 -8.31
CA HIS A 64 -8.91 -1.29 -7.62
C HIS A 64 -10.27 -1.09 -6.91
N LEU A 65 -10.56 0.11 -6.41
CA LEU A 65 -11.89 0.44 -5.87
C LEU A 65 -12.98 0.48 -6.94
N GLN A 66 -12.61 0.72 -8.21
CA GLN A 66 -13.54 0.70 -9.34
C GLN A 66 -13.66 -0.69 -9.97
N ASN A 67 -12.72 -1.59 -9.67
CA ASN A 67 -12.74 -2.96 -10.17
C ASN A 67 -13.72 -3.84 -9.36
N PRO A 68 -14.71 -4.50 -9.98
CA PRO A 68 -15.73 -5.29 -9.28
C PRO A 68 -15.20 -6.47 -8.46
N GLN A 69 -14.03 -7.00 -8.79
CA GLN A 69 -13.42 -8.10 -8.03
C GLN A 69 -12.63 -7.57 -6.84
N LYS A 70 -11.78 -6.56 -7.06
CA LYS A 70 -10.86 -6.03 -6.03
C LYS A 70 -11.55 -5.13 -5.02
N SER A 71 -12.65 -4.47 -5.40
CA SER A 71 -13.44 -3.62 -4.49
C SER A 71 -14.12 -4.38 -3.35
N LYS A 72 -14.17 -5.72 -3.43
CA LYS A 72 -14.69 -6.60 -2.36
C LYS A 72 -13.70 -6.79 -1.21
N LEU A 73 -12.44 -6.39 -1.38
CA LEU A 73 -11.43 -6.46 -0.33
C LEU A 73 -11.63 -5.31 0.66
N SER A 74 -11.24 -5.49 1.92
CA SER A 74 -11.62 -4.55 2.99
C SER A 74 -10.45 -3.94 3.76
N ASN A 75 -9.26 -4.52 3.64
CA ASN A 75 -8.04 -4.04 4.28
C ASN A 75 -6.96 -3.72 3.24
N LEU A 76 -6.15 -2.71 3.54
CA LEU A 76 -4.99 -2.27 2.76
C LEU A 76 -3.78 -2.23 3.69
N HIS A 77 -2.71 -2.91 3.32
CA HIS A 77 -1.42 -2.82 3.98
C HIS A 77 -0.42 -2.23 2.98
N LEU A 78 0.19 -1.09 3.31
CA LEU A 78 1.30 -0.52 2.55
C LEU A 78 2.60 -0.98 3.19
N ILE A 79 3.52 -1.50 2.38
CA ILE A 79 4.85 -1.94 2.78
C ILE A 79 5.85 -0.98 2.13
N THR A 80 6.54 -0.20 2.93
CA THR A 80 7.50 0.82 2.48
C THR A 80 8.88 0.55 3.08
N SER A 81 9.92 1.03 2.41
CA SER A 81 11.31 1.01 2.87
C SER A 81 11.81 2.45 3.00
N ASP A 82 12.75 2.67 3.93
CA ASP A 82 13.44 3.95 4.11
C ASP A 82 14.60 4.17 3.11
N LYS A 83 14.91 3.15 2.29
CA LYS A 83 15.91 3.17 1.20
C LYS A 83 15.38 2.50 -0.06
#